data_AF-A0A973UXP2-F1
#
_entry.id   AF-A0A973UXP2-F1
#
_cell.length_a   1.000
_cell.length_b   1.000
_cell.length_c   1.000
_cell.angle_alpha   90.00
_cell.angle_beta   90.00
_cell.angle_gamma   90.00
#
_symmetry.space_group_name_H-M   'P 1'
#
loop_
_entity.id
_entity.type
_entity.pdbx_description
1 polymer ?
#
loop_
_entity_poly.entity_id
_entity_poly.type
_entity_poly.pdbx_seq_one_letter_code
_entity_poly.pdbx_strand_id
1 'polypeptide(L)'
;MDQPELVVPSAPAWTRPAVMMPIFAVLSLLGGLLPSFSLEANVYVFSLGAVMMWLGLGQRVGRRPAPSRLPRGLGWWLLPVAVFVFFEVSTFAIGDEQDYPTLSLLFDPLLDNYLPRTLFYFGWLTGFWGLVRR
;
A
#
# COMPACT_ATOMS: atom_id res chain seq x y z
N MET A 1 -35.01 14.32 -35.03
CA MET A 1 -34.21 13.13 -34.67
C MET A 1 -33.52 13.48 -33.36
N ASP A 2 -34.12 13.08 -32.24
CA ASP A 2 -33.53 13.29 -30.92
C ASP A 2 -32.41 12.26 -30.75
N GLN A 3 -31.16 12.73 -30.73
CA GLN A 3 -30.04 11.87 -30.35
C GLN A 3 -30.19 11.55 -28.86
N PRO A 4 -30.18 10.26 -28.45
CA PRO A 4 -30.13 9.94 -27.04
C PRO A 4 -28.84 10.50 -26.47
N GLU A 5 -28.93 11.45 -25.54
CA GLU A 5 -27.80 11.91 -24.75
C GLU A 5 -27.12 10.68 -24.16
N LEU A 6 -25.89 10.42 -24.63
CA LEU A 6 -25.00 9.46 -24.01
C LEU A 6 -24.71 9.98 -22.60
N VAL A 7 -25.50 9.53 -21.63
CA VAL A 7 -25.25 9.73 -20.21
C VAL A 7 -23.95 8.98 -19.90
N VAL A 8 -22.83 9.67 -20.01
CA VAL A 8 -21.54 9.15 -19.57
C VAL A 8 -21.68 8.91 -18.07
N PRO A 9 -21.59 7.67 -17.58
CA PRO A 9 -21.68 7.40 -16.16
C PRO A 9 -20.62 8.23 -15.44
N SER A 10 -21.05 9.10 -14.52
CA SER A 10 -20.13 9.94 -13.78
C SER A 10 -19.18 9.07 -12.96
N ALA A 11 -17.89 9.43 -12.94
CA ALA A 11 -16.90 8.70 -12.15
C ALA A 11 -17.34 8.67 -10.67
N PRO A 12 -17.30 7.50 -10.00
CA PRO A 12 -17.72 7.38 -8.61
C PRO A 12 -17.02 8.38 -7.69
N ALA A 13 -17.72 8.94 -6.70
CA ALA A 13 -17.18 9.98 -5.82
C ALA A 13 -15.87 9.59 -5.10
N TRP A 14 -15.67 8.30 -4.81
CA TRP A 14 -14.46 7.76 -4.17
C TRP A 14 -13.21 7.81 -5.08
N THR A 15 -13.35 8.10 -6.37
CA THR A 15 -12.20 8.37 -7.27
C THR A 15 -11.61 9.76 -7.09
N ARG A 16 -12.34 10.66 -6.41
CA ARG A 16 -11.96 12.06 -6.20
C ARG A 16 -11.01 12.19 -5.00
N PRO A 17 -9.79 12.76 -5.18
CA PRO A 17 -8.86 12.95 -4.06
C PRO A 17 -9.44 13.81 -2.94
N ALA A 18 -10.26 14.81 -3.27
CA ALA A 18 -10.91 15.68 -2.28
C ALA A 18 -11.82 14.91 -1.30
N VAL A 19 -12.35 13.76 -1.70
CA VAL A 19 -13.19 12.91 -0.85
C VAL A 19 -12.33 11.92 -0.07
N MET A 20 -11.35 11.30 -0.72
CA MET A 20 -10.61 10.20 -0.09
C MET A 20 -9.46 10.63 0.80
N MET A 21 -8.78 11.75 0.51
CA MET A 21 -7.66 12.21 1.32
C MET A 21 -8.07 12.51 2.78
N PRO A 22 -9.19 13.21 3.06
CA PRO A 22 -9.64 13.39 4.44
C PRO A 22 -9.98 12.08 5.14
N ILE A 23 -10.64 11.14 4.44
CA ILE A 23 -10.99 9.83 4.99
C ILE A 23 -9.71 9.05 5.35
N PHE A 24 -8.72 9.02 4.45
CA PHE A 24 -7.43 8.39 4.73
C PHE A 24 -6.69 9.08 5.87
N ALA A 25 -6.75 10.40 6.00
CA ALA A 25 -6.15 11.11 7.13
C ALA A 25 -6.76 10.65 8.46
N VAL A 26 -8.09 10.59 8.56
CA VAL A 26 -8.78 10.11 9.77
C VAL A 26 -8.43 8.66 10.08
N LEU A 27 -8.49 7.77 9.08
CA LEU A 27 -8.13 6.36 9.24
C LEU A 27 -6.66 6.17 9.64
N SER A 28 -5.77 7.04 9.16
CA SER A 28 -4.35 6.97 9.52
C SER A 28 -4.12 7.42 10.95
N LEU A 29 -4.82 8.48 11.38
CA LEU A 29 -4.77 8.95 12.77
C LEU A 29 -5.28 7.88 13.75
N LEU A 30 -6.35 7.17 13.37
CA LEU A 30 -6.88 6.04 14.15
C LEU A 30 -5.90 4.86 14.16
N GLY A 31 -5.33 4.50 13.01
CA GLY A 31 -4.31 3.44 12.93
C GLY A 31 -3.06 3.75 13.75
N GLY A 32 -2.67 5.02 13.81
CA GLY A 32 -1.54 5.49 14.62
C GLY A 32 -1.70 5.22 16.13
N LEU A 33 -2.93 5.14 16.63
CA LEU A 33 -3.20 4.87 18.05
C LEU A 33 -2.98 3.39 18.41
N LEU A 34 -3.03 2.49 17.43
CA LEU A 34 -2.91 1.04 17.66
C LEU A 34 -1.43 0.66 17.80
N PRO A 35 -1.02 -0.06 18.86
CA PRO A 35 0.36 -0.50 19.03
C PRO A 35 0.85 -1.32 17.84
N SER A 36 2.08 -1.08 17.40
CA SER A 36 2.71 -1.81 16.30
C SER A 36 2.73 -3.31 16.58
N PHE A 37 2.47 -4.12 15.56
CA PHE A 37 2.44 -5.59 15.64
C PHE A 37 1.45 -6.19 16.65
N SER A 38 0.50 -5.41 17.18
CA SER A 38 -0.58 -5.91 18.02
C SER A 38 -1.67 -6.63 17.24
N LEU A 39 -2.48 -7.43 17.94
CA LEU A 39 -3.67 -8.06 17.36
C LEU A 39 -4.63 -7.01 16.78
N GLU A 40 -4.84 -5.91 17.49
CA GLU A 40 -5.73 -4.82 17.06
C GLU A 40 -5.26 -4.17 15.77
N ALA A 41 -3.95 -3.86 15.68
CA ALA A 41 -3.35 -3.33 14.46
C ALA A 41 -3.49 -4.30 13.28
N ASN A 42 -3.29 -5.60 13.50
CA ASN A 42 -3.47 -6.61 12.45
C ASN A 42 -4.93 -6.66 11.97
N VAL A 43 -5.90 -6.73 12.89
CA VAL A 43 -7.33 -6.74 12.55
C VAL A 43 -7.71 -5.46 11.80
N TYR A 44 -7.18 -4.31 12.22
CA TYR A 44 -7.39 -3.03 11.56
C TYR A 44 -6.86 -3.05 10.12
N VAL A 45 -5.61 -3.46 9.92
CA VAL A 45 -4.98 -3.58 8.59
C VAL A 45 -5.74 -4.55 7.70
N PHE A 46 -6.11 -5.74 8.20
CA PHE A 46 -6.86 -6.72 7.42
C PHE A 46 -8.23 -6.19 7.01
N SER A 47 -8.95 -5.54 7.92
CA SER A 47 -10.27 -4.97 7.64
C SER A 47 -10.17 -3.88 6.58
N LEU A 48 -9.20 -2.97 6.73
CA LEU A 48 -8.98 -1.87 5.80
C LEU A 48 -8.53 -2.39 4.43
N GLY A 49 -7.58 -3.32 4.41
CA GLY A 49 -7.09 -3.96 3.20
C GLY A 49 -8.18 -4.72 2.46
N ALA A 50 -9.06 -5.44 3.18
CA ALA A 50 -10.19 -6.14 2.58
C ALA A 50 -11.19 -5.16 1.92
N VAL A 51 -11.52 -4.05 2.58
CA VAL A 51 -12.39 -3.00 2.02
C VAL A 51 -11.74 -2.39 0.78
N MET A 52 -10.45 -2.04 0.84
CA MET A 52 -9.73 -1.48 -0.30
C MET A 52 -9.64 -2.46 -1.48
N MET A 53 -9.38 -3.74 -1.19
CA MET A 53 -9.34 -4.80 -2.21
C MET A 53 -10.71 -4.99 -2.85
N TRP A 54 -11.77 -5.01 -2.04
CA TRP A 54 -13.15 -5.10 -2.53
C TRP A 54 -13.50 -3.92 -3.44
N LEU A 55 -13.17 -2.70 -3.03
CA LEU A 55 -13.39 -1.49 -3.85
C LEU A 55 -12.59 -1.55 -5.17
N GLY A 56 -11.38 -2.08 -5.14
CA GLY A 56 -10.54 -2.23 -6.33
C GLY A 56 -11.01 -3.32 -7.29
N LEU A 57 -11.47 -4.46 -6.77
CA LEU A 57 -12.00 -5.56 -7.58
C LEU A 57 -13.42 -5.29 -8.10
N GLY A 58 -14.20 -4.49 -7.38
CA GLY A 58 -15.57 -4.11 -7.76
C GLY A 58 -15.63 -3.18 -8.97
N GLN A 59 -14.55 -2.42 -9.25
CA GLN A 59 -14.37 -1.79 -10.54
C GLN A 59 -14.07 -2.89 -11.56
N ARG A 60 -14.84 -2.98 -12.66
CA ARG A 60 -14.48 -3.84 -13.79
C ARG A 60 -13.15 -3.34 -14.35
N VAL A 61 -12.04 -3.87 -13.84
CA VAL A 61 -10.70 -3.55 -14.31
C VAL A 61 -10.65 -3.96 -15.78
N GLY A 62 -10.77 -2.98 -16.68
CA GLY A 62 -10.45 -3.20 -18.07
C GLY A 62 -9.05 -3.77 -18.12
N ARG A 63 -8.91 -5.03 -18.55
CA ARG A 63 -7.62 -5.72 -18.64
C ARG A 63 -6.69 -4.82 -19.45
N ARG A 64 -5.72 -4.19 -18.78
CA ARG A 64 -4.72 -3.39 -19.47
C ARG A 64 -3.89 -4.34 -20.35
N PRO A 65 -3.64 -3.99 -21.62
CA PRO A 65 -2.68 -4.73 -22.41
C PRO A 65 -1.34 -4.72 -21.69
N ALA A 66 -0.68 -5.88 -21.66
CA ALA A 66 0.64 -5.99 -21.04
C ALA A 66 1.59 -4.97 -21.69
N PRO A 67 2.38 -4.23 -20.90
CA PRO A 67 3.32 -3.27 -21.46
C PRO A 67 4.31 -4.00 -22.37
N SER A 68 4.50 -3.49 -23.59
CA SER A 68 5.38 -4.10 -24.59
C SER A 68 6.87 -4.02 -24.24
N ARG A 69 7.22 -3.23 -23.22
CA ARG A 69 8.59 -3.03 -22.72
C ARG A 69 8.57 -2.94 -21.21
N LEU A 70 9.68 -3.35 -20.60
CA LEU A 70 9.89 -3.18 -19.17
C LEU A 70 9.85 -1.68 -18.82
N PRO A 71 9.00 -1.27 -17.86
CA PRO A 71 8.90 0.13 -17.47
C PRO A 71 10.21 0.59 -16.82
N ARG A 72 10.59 1.85 -17.02
CA ARG A 72 11.78 2.46 -16.37
C ARG A 72 11.73 2.34 -14.84
N GLY A 73 10.53 2.25 -14.26
CA GLY A 73 10.32 2.01 -12.84
C GLY A 73 10.77 0.63 -12.34
N LEU A 74 11.08 -0.32 -13.21
CA LEU A 74 11.59 -1.63 -12.80
C LEU A 74 12.93 -1.51 -12.06
N GLY A 75 13.79 -0.56 -12.47
CA GLY A 75 15.05 -0.30 -11.79
C GLY A 75 14.88 0.04 -10.30
N TRP A 76 13.79 0.73 -9.95
CA TRP A 76 13.45 1.04 -8.56
C TRP A 76 13.04 -0.19 -7.75
N TRP A 77 12.55 -1.25 -8.39
CA TRP A 77 12.23 -2.52 -7.74
C TRP A 77 13.43 -3.45 -7.65
N LEU A 78 14.38 -3.34 -8.59
CA LEU A 78 15.61 -4.12 -8.55
C LEU A 78 16.47 -3.76 -7.34
N LEU A 79 16.44 -2.50 -6.88
CA LEU A 79 17.21 -2.06 -5.72
C LEU A 79 16.80 -2.76 -4.41
N PRO A 80 15.52 -2.74 -3.96
CA PRO A 80 15.12 -3.46 -2.76
C PRO A 80 15.30 -4.97 -2.91
N VAL A 81 15.02 -5.54 -4.09
CA VAL A 81 15.29 -6.97 -4.36
C VAL A 81 16.77 -7.29 -4.21
N ALA A 82 17.65 -6.47 -4.77
CA ALA A 82 19.11 -6.66 -4.65
C ALA A 82 19.57 -6.52 -3.21
N VAL A 83 19.01 -5.58 -2.43
CA VAL A 83 19.29 -5.45 -1.00
C VAL A 83 18.87 -6.70 -0.24
N PHE A 84 17.65 -7.21 -0.46
CA PHE A 84 17.18 -8.45 0.16
C PHE A 84 18.06 -9.66 -0.21
N VAL A 85 18.37 -9.83 -1.50
CA VAL A 85 19.23 -10.91 -1.98
C VAL A 85 20.64 -10.78 -1.40
N PHE A 86 21.19 -9.57 -1.34
CA PHE A 86 22.51 -9.34 -0.76
C PHE A 86 22.56 -9.76 0.69
N PHE A 87 21.57 -9.33 1.50
CA PHE A 87 21.48 -9.74 2.89
C PHE A 87 21.34 -11.26 2.99
N GLU A 88 20.37 -11.88 2.32
CA GLU A 88 20.14 -13.33 2.35
C GLU A 88 21.37 -14.15 1.93
N VAL A 89 22.08 -13.74 0.87
CA VAL A 89 23.29 -14.44 0.42
C VAL A 89 24.44 -14.24 1.40
N SER A 90 24.59 -13.04 1.96
CA SER A 90 25.63 -12.75 2.94
C SER A 90 25.41 -13.52 4.25
N THR A 91 24.17 -13.61 4.73
CA THR A 91 23.82 -14.34 5.95
C THR A 91 24.03 -15.84 5.75
N PHE A 92 23.58 -16.38 4.61
CA PHE A 92 23.79 -17.77 4.23
C PHE A 92 25.29 -18.13 4.12
N ALA A 93 26.11 -17.24 3.54
CA ALA A 93 27.54 -17.48 3.37
C ALA A 93 28.33 -17.41 4.69
N ILE A 94 27.89 -16.60 5.65
CA ILE A 94 28.53 -16.43 6.96
C ILE A 94 28.10 -17.54 7.95
N GLY A 95 27.03 -18.29 7.63
CA GLY A 95 26.57 -19.42 8.45
C GLY A 95 25.90 -18.99 9.76
N ASP A 96 25.39 -17.76 9.78
CA ASP A 96 24.84 -17.13 10.97
C ASP A 96 23.31 -17.30 10.96
N GLU A 97 22.82 -18.27 11.72
CA GLU A 97 21.42 -18.72 11.68
C GLU A 97 20.50 -17.96 12.65
N GLN A 98 21.01 -17.09 13.54
CA GLN A 98 20.20 -16.63 14.70
C GLN A 98 20.18 -15.12 15.01
N ASP A 99 21.11 -14.28 14.54
CA ASP A 99 21.25 -12.91 15.07
C ASP A 99 21.00 -11.74 14.10
N TYR A 100 20.32 -11.97 12.96
CA TYR A 100 19.97 -10.84 12.08
C TYR A 100 18.73 -10.10 12.56
N PRO A 101 18.81 -8.78 12.79
CA PRO A 101 17.65 -8.01 13.17
C PRO A 101 16.64 -8.10 12.03
N THR A 102 15.49 -8.70 12.32
CA THR A 102 14.38 -8.73 11.37
C THR A 102 14.00 -7.30 10.98
N LEU A 103 13.38 -7.12 9.81
CA LEU A 103 12.86 -5.81 9.44
C LEU A 103 11.93 -5.23 10.53
N SER A 104 11.20 -6.09 11.25
CA SER A 104 10.44 -5.69 12.43
C SER A 104 11.32 -4.96 13.45
N LEU A 105 12.44 -5.56 13.85
CA LEU A 105 13.38 -4.97 14.82
C LEU A 105 14.00 -3.65 14.33
N LEU A 106 14.26 -3.54 13.02
CA LEU A 106 14.77 -2.29 12.42
C LEU A 106 13.71 -1.18 12.38
N PHE A 107 12.45 -1.53 12.16
CA PHE A 107 11.34 -0.59 12.09
C PHE A 107 10.70 -0.29 13.44
N ASP A 108 10.93 -1.12 14.47
CA ASP A 108 10.36 -0.96 15.81
C ASP A 108 10.61 0.44 16.40
N PRO A 109 11.85 1.00 16.43
CA PRO A 109 12.08 2.33 17.00
C PRO A 109 11.33 3.43 16.24
N LEU A 110 11.16 3.25 14.92
CA LEU A 110 10.46 4.21 14.09
C LEU A 110 8.95 4.11 14.32
N LEU A 111 8.41 2.89 14.32
CA LEU A 111 6.99 2.61 14.45
C LEU A 111 6.48 2.75 15.88
N ASP A 112 7.34 2.77 16.90
CA ASP A 112 6.93 3.02 18.28
C ASP A 112 6.34 4.43 18.47
N ASN A 113 6.80 5.37 17.64
CA ASN A 113 6.31 6.74 17.65
C ASN A 113 4.98 6.89 16.88
N TYR A 114 4.01 7.57 17.49
CA TYR A 114 2.68 7.82 16.91
C TYR A 114 2.73 8.48 15.53
N LEU A 115 3.56 9.51 15.37
CA LEU A 115 3.62 10.31 14.15
C LEU A 115 4.14 9.50 12.94
N PRO A 116 5.32 8.85 13.00
CA PRO A 116 5.75 7.94 11.93
C PRO A 116 4.72 6.87 11.60
N ARG A 117 4.11 6.23 12.61
CA ARG A 117 3.08 5.20 12.41
C ARG A 117 1.90 5.74 11.61
N THR A 118 1.39 6.90 11.99
CA THR A 118 0.30 7.61 11.28
C THR A 118 0.69 7.91 9.83
N LEU A 119 1.90 8.41 9.60
CA LEU A 119 2.37 8.72 8.25
C LEU A 119 2.51 7.46 7.38
N PHE A 120 2.95 6.34 7.97
CA PHE A 120 3.01 5.05 7.27
C PHE A 120 1.63 4.56 6.83
N TYR A 121 0.63 4.60 7.73
CA TYR A 121 -0.76 4.27 7.36
C TYR A 121 -1.28 5.17 6.23
N PHE A 122 -0.99 6.46 6.30
CA PHE A 122 -1.44 7.42 5.28
C PHE A 122 -0.79 7.14 3.92
N GLY A 123 0.53 6.91 3.90
CA GLY A 123 1.28 6.56 2.70
C GLY A 123 0.79 5.24 2.08
N TRP A 124 0.51 4.24 2.90
CA TRP A 124 -0.02 2.95 2.46
C TRP A 124 -1.40 3.07 1.81
N LEU A 125 -2.33 3.75 2.49
CA LEU A 125 -3.69 4.00 2.00
C LEU A 125 -3.69 4.79 0.69
N THR A 126 -2.97 5.91 0.65
CA THR A 126 -2.91 6.79 -0.53
C THR A 126 -2.20 6.13 -1.70
N GLY A 127 -1.14 5.35 -1.42
CA GLY A 127 -0.39 4.59 -2.41
C GLY A 127 -1.26 3.54 -3.09
N PHE A 128 -1.92 2.67 -2.32
CA PHE A 128 -2.80 1.64 -2.88
C PHE A 128 -3.97 2.27 -3.65
N TRP A 129 -4.66 3.23 -3.06
CA TRP A 129 -5.76 3.92 -3.73
C TRP A 129 -5.30 4.60 -5.04
N GLY A 130 -4.10 5.19 -5.03
CA GLY A 130 -3.47 5.79 -6.19
C GLY A 130 -3.18 4.80 -7.32
N LEU A 131 -2.93 3.53 -7.01
CA LEU A 131 -2.75 2.46 -7.98
C LEU A 131 -4.09 1.98 -8.56
N VAL A 132 -5.11 1.85 -7.70
CA VAL A 132 -6.40 1.25 -8.04
C VAL A 132 -7.35 2.21 -8.75
N ARG A 133 -7.30 3.52 -8.45
CA ARG A 133 -8.17 4.52 -9.08
C ARG A 133 -7.80 4.85 -10.53
N ARG A 134 -6.61 4.45 -10.98
CA ARG A 134 -6.11 4.68 -12.34
C ARG A 134 -6.67 3.65 -13.28
#